data_AF-A0A9D8WHB5-F1
#
_entry.id   AF-A0A9D8WHB5-F1
#
_cell.length_a   1.000
_cell.length_b   1.000
_cell.length_c   1.000
_cell.angle_alpha   90.00
_cell.angle_beta   90.00
_cell.angle_gamma   90.00
#
_symmetry.space_group_name_H-M   'P 1'
#
loop_
_entity.id
_entity.type
_entity.pdbx_description
1 polymer ?
#
loop_
_entity_poly.entity_id
_entity_poly.type
_entity_poly.pdbx_seq_one_letter_code
_entity_poly.pdbx_strand_id
1 'polypeptide(L)'
;MHRGYDIAIPTGTEISAPAAGTITLGDPDLYYEGGTVFLDHGDGLVSVFMHMSEVDVSPGDVVAAGQRLGASGNTGRTTGP
;
A
#
# COMPACT_ATOMS: atom_id res chain seq x y z
N MET A 1 -10.40 4.60 -16.92
CA MET A 1 -10.63 3.23 -16.41
C MET A 1 -10.03 3.17 -15.01
N HIS A 2 -10.80 2.77 -14.01
CA HIS A 2 -10.30 2.55 -12.65
C HIS A 2 -9.94 1.05 -12.49
N ARG A 3 -8.76 0.76 -11.92
CA ARG A 3 -8.22 -0.61 -11.81
C ARG A 3 -8.01 -1.07 -10.35
N GLY A 4 -8.44 -0.25 -9.40
CA GLY A 4 -8.39 -0.56 -7.97
C GLY A 4 -9.80 -0.61 -7.35
N TYR A 5 -9.82 -0.83 -6.05
CA TYR A 5 -11.01 -0.72 -5.22
C TYR A 5 -10.73 0.31 -4.13
N ASP A 6 -11.55 1.35 -4.04
CA ASP A 6 -11.35 2.44 -3.10
C ASP A 6 -12.12 2.17 -1.80
N ILE A 7 -11.49 2.48 -0.68
CA ILE A 7 -12.08 2.34 0.65
C ILE A 7 -11.99 3.70 1.34
N ALA A 8 -13.13 4.36 1.49
CA ALA A 8 -13.21 5.66 2.15
C ALA A 8 -13.02 5.49 3.67
N ILE A 9 -11.83 5.82 4.17
CA ILE A 9 -11.43 5.75 5.57
C ILE A 9 -10.63 6.99 5.96
N PRO A 10 -10.64 7.41 7.24
CA PRO A 10 -9.85 8.55 7.68
C PRO A 10 -8.35 8.33 7.39
N THR A 11 -7.62 9.40 7.04
CA THR A 11 -6.15 9.39 7.01
C THR A 11 -5.57 8.90 8.35
N GLY A 12 -4.51 8.11 8.30
CA GLY A 12 -3.88 7.51 9.47
C GLY A 12 -4.48 6.17 9.89
N THR A 13 -5.50 5.65 9.18
CA THR A 13 -6.05 4.32 9.45
C THR A 13 -5.02 3.26 9.07
N GLU A 14 -4.81 2.27 9.94
CA GLU A 14 -3.85 1.19 9.69
C GLU A 14 -4.18 0.45 8.39
N ILE A 15 -3.14 0.23 7.57
CA ILE A 15 -3.18 -0.69 6.42
C ILE A 15 -2.35 -1.91 6.76
N SER A 16 -2.98 -3.08 6.71
CA SER A 16 -2.35 -4.37 7.02
C SER A 16 -2.34 -5.29 5.81
N ALA A 17 -1.36 -6.20 5.75
CA ALA A 17 -1.20 -7.15 4.65
C ALA A 17 -2.40 -8.13 4.58
N PRO A 18 -3.08 -8.25 3.43
CA PRO A 18 -4.24 -9.15 3.29
C PRO A 18 -3.85 -10.63 3.31
N ALA A 19 -2.61 -10.93 2.93
CA ALA A 19 -2.00 -12.25 2.98
C ALA A 19 -0.48 -12.09 3.14
N ALA A 20 0.21 -13.18 3.46
CA ALA A 20 1.67 -13.18 3.53
C ALA A 20 2.30 -12.93 2.14
N GLY A 21 3.50 -12.37 2.12
CA GLY A 21 4.22 -12.11 0.87
C GLY A 21 5.53 -11.37 1.07
N THR A 22 6.12 -10.93 -0.04
CA THR A 22 7.36 -10.16 -0.07
C THR A 22 7.12 -8.78 -0.67
N ILE A 23 7.64 -7.75 -0.02
CA ILE A 23 7.56 -6.38 -0.51
C ILE A 23 8.51 -6.23 -1.70
N THR A 24 7.97 -5.82 -2.85
CA THR A 24 8.75 -5.57 -4.07
C THR A 24 8.94 -4.09 -4.33
N LEU A 25 8.09 -3.24 -3.76
CA LEU A 25 8.22 -1.79 -3.71
C LEU A 25 7.62 -1.25 -2.41
N GLY A 26 8.32 -0.32 -1.77
CA GLY A 26 7.83 0.49 -0.66
C GLY A 26 8.42 1.89 -0.82
N ASP A 27 7.64 2.81 -1.37
CA ASP A 27 8.07 4.17 -1.68
C ASP A 27 7.08 5.18 -1.08
N PRO A 28 7.53 6.13 -0.24
CA PRO A 28 6.63 7.05 0.43
C PRO A 28 6.10 8.19 -0.46
N ASP A 29 6.66 8.45 -1.65
CA ASP A 29 6.37 9.68 -2.40
C ASP A 29 6.47 9.51 -3.94
N LEU A 30 5.73 8.55 -4.50
CA LEU A 30 5.55 8.48 -5.95
C LEU A 30 4.66 9.62 -6.44
N TYR A 31 5.00 10.19 -7.60
CA TYR A 31 4.36 11.42 -8.09
C TYR A 31 2.83 11.32 -8.26
N TYR A 32 2.30 10.20 -8.76
CA TYR A 32 0.86 10.02 -8.95
C TYR A 32 0.23 9.24 -7.80
N GLU A 33 0.88 8.15 -7.41
CA GLU A 33 0.37 7.15 -6.48
C GLU A 33 0.58 7.58 -5.02
N GLY A 34 1.49 8.52 -4.75
CA GLY A 34 1.87 8.89 -3.38
C GLY A 34 2.61 7.76 -2.67
N GLY A 35 2.39 7.64 -1.36
CA GLY A 35 2.88 6.51 -0.59
C GLY A 35 2.33 5.20 -1.13
N THR A 36 3.23 4.31 -1.56
CA THR A 36 2.89 3.14 -2.36
C THR A 36 3.64 1.90 -1.89
N VAL A 37 2.92 0.79 -1.80
CA VAL A 37 3.47 -0.53 -1.47
C VAL A 37 3.02 -1.57 -2.50
N PHE A 38 3.96 -2.37 -3.01
CA PHE A 38 3.69 -3.57 -3.79
C PHE A 38 4.05 -4.80 -2.97
N LEU A 39 3.07 -5.67 -2.76
CA LEU A 39 3.20 -6.92 -2.01
C LEU A 39 2.98 -8.10 -2.96
N ASP A 40 4.05 -8.85 -3.22
CA ASP A 40 4.00 -10.07 -4.03
C ASP A 40 3.67 -11.28 -3.16
N HIS A 41 2.58 -11.96 -3.49
CA HIS A 41 2.09 -13.16 -2.80
C HIS A 41 2.59 -14.47 -3.45
N GLY A 42 3.31 -14.39 -4.57
CA GLY A 42 3.70 -15.52 -5.40
C GLY A 42 2.74 -15.77 -6.58
N ASP A 43 3.17 -16.59 -7.53
CA ASP A 43 2.40 -17.01 -8.72
C ASP A 43 1.78 -15.85 -9.53
N GLY A 44 2.41 -14.67 -9.50
CA GLY A 44 1.97 -13.47 -10.21
C GLY A 44 0.81 -12.72 -9.54
N LEU A 45 0.42 -13.10 -8.31
CA LEU A 45 -0.58 -12.38 -7.53
C LEU A 45 0.08 -11.26 -6.71
N VAL A 46 -0.25 -10.02 -7.03
CA VAL A 46 0.32 -8.83 -6.37
C VAL A 46 -0.79 -7.92 -5.86
N SER A 47 -0.68 -7.51 -4.59
CA SER A 47 -1.48 -6.44 -4.02
C SER A 47 -0.72 -5.12 -4.12
N VAL A 48 -1.43 -4.04 -4.45
CA VAL A 48 -0.87 -2.67 -4.52
C VAL A 48 -1.68 -1.76 -3.62
N PHE A 49 -1.00 -1.05 -2.72
CA PHE A 49 -1.57 -0.03 -1.84
C PHE A 49 -1.04 1.32 -2.28
N MET A 50 -1.90 2.32 -2.42
CA MET A 50 -1.55 3.65 -2.91
C MET A 50 -2.11 4.72 -1.97
N HIS A 51 -1.66 5.95 -2.18
CA HIS A 51 -2.09 7.16 -1.49
C HIS A 51 -1.85 7.12 0.02
N MET A 52 -0.91 6.29 0.48
CA MET A 52 -0.60 6.08 1.89
C MET A 52 0.03 7.34 2.51
N SER A 53 -0.28 7.66 3.77
CA SER A 53 0.40 8.74 4.51
C SER A 53 1.72 8.28 5.13
N GLU A 54 1.84 6.97 5.39
CA GLU A 54 3.02 6.32 5.96
C GLU A 54 3.27 5.00 5.25
N VAL A 55 4.54 4.71 4.97
CA VAL A 55 5.02 3.43 4.42
C VAL A 55 6.09 2.92 5.37
N ASP A 56 5.81 1.81 6.06
CA ASP A 56 6.66 1.28 7.13
C ASP A 56 7.50 0.08 6.70
N VAL A 57 7.40 -0.31 5.43
CA VAL A 57 8.04 -1.49 4.87
C VAL A 57 8.94 -1.13 3.71
N SER A 58 9.97 -1.94 3.51
CA SER A 58 10.99 -1.76 2.47
C SER A 58 11.05 -2.95 1.51
N PRO A 59 11.53 -2.74 0.27
CA PRO A 59 11.74 -3.85 -0.67
C PRO A 59 12.61 -4.95 -0.05
N GLY A 60 12.17 -6.21 -0.19
CA GLY A 60 12.81 -7.39 0.39
C GLY A 60 12.21 -7.85 1.73
N ASP A 61 11.39 -7.03 2.39
CA ASP A 61 10.72 -7.44 3.62
C ASP A 61 9.73 -8.59 3.36
N VAL A 62 9.77 -9.60 4.22
CA VAL A 62 8.77 -10.68 4.26
C VAL A 62 7.74 -10.35 5.32
N VAL A 63 6.47 -10.30 4.92
CA VAL A 63 5.37 -9.90 5.80
C VAL A 63 4.38 -11.05 5.99
N ALA A 64 3.83 -11.17 7.20
CA ALA A 64 2.74 -12.10 7.49
C ALA A 64 1.37 -11.47 7.17
N ALA A 65 0.35 -12.30 6.99
CA ALA A 65 -1.04 -11.81 6.92
C ALA A 65 -1.39 -11.05 8.21
N GLY A 66 -2.02 -9.87 8.05
CA GLY A 66 -2.36 -8.96 9.15
C GLY A 66 -1.19 -8.11 9.65
N GLN A 67 0.03 -8.26 9.12
CA GLN A 67 1.14 -7.39 9.48
C GLN A 67 0.91 -5.98 8.93
N ARG A 68 1.14 -4.96 9.77
CA ARG A 68 1.05 -3.55 9.39
C ARG A 68 2.05 -3.21 8.27
N LEU A 69 1.57 -2.52 7.24
CA LEU A 69 2.34 -2.03 6.09
C LEU A 69 2.55 -0.51 6.13
N GLY A 70 1.64 0.20 6.80
CA GLY A 70 1.60 1.66 6.81
C GLY A 70 0.26 2.20 7.29
N ALA A 71 -0.07 3.39 6.81
CA ALA A 71 -1.34 4.06 7.11
C ALA A 71 -1.98 4.70 5.88
N SER A 72 -3.31 4.72 5.84
CA SER A 72 -4.11 5.36 4.80
C SER A 72 -3.82 6.85 4.74
N GLY A 73 -3.92 7.44 3.55
CA GLY A 73 -3.68 8.85 3.37
C GLY A 73 -4.40 9.43 2.18
N ASN A 74 -3.84 10.54 1.70
CA ASN A 74 -4.33 11.27 0.54
C ASN A 74 -3.13 11.87 -0.22
N THR A 75 -2.04 11.10 -0.33
CA THR A 75 -0.77 11.52 -0.95
C THR A 75 -0.77 11.23 -2.46
N GLY A 76 0.13 11.88 -3.20
CA GLY A 76 0.16 11.82 -4.66
C GLY A 76 -0.92 12.70 -5.28
N ARG A 77 -1.53 12.24 -6.38
CA ARG A 77 -2.55 12.99 -7.12
C ARG A 77 -3.94 12.41 -6.89
N THR A 78 -4.53 12.78 -5.77
CA THR A 78 -5.86 12.34 -5.32
C THR A 78 -6.84 13.50 -5.22
N THR A 79 -8.14 13.20 -5.25
CA THR A 79 -9.22 14.19 -5.02
C THR A 79 -9.83 14.13 -3.62
N GLY A 80 -9.35 13.25 -2.75
CA GLY A 80 -9.82 13.06 -1.37
C GLY A 80 -9.75 11.58 -0.94
N PRO A 81 -9.64 11.28 0.37
CA PRO A 81 -9.69 9.92 0.91
C PRO A 81 -11.12 9.37 0.99
#